data_AF-A0A963I525-F1
#
_entry.id   AF-A0A963I525-F1
#
_cell.length_a   1.000
_cell.length_b   1.000
_cell.length_c   1.000
_cell.angle_alpha   90.00
_cell.angle_beta   90.00
_cell.angle_gamma   90.00
#
_symmetry.space_group_name_H-M   'P 1'
#
loop_
_entity.id
_entity.type
_entity.pdbx_description
1 polymer ?
#
loop_
_entity_poly.entity_id
_entity_poly.type
_entity_poly.pdbx_seq_one_letter_code
_entity_poly.pdbx_strand_id
1 'polypeptide(L)'
;DKIKGAKVENVAPEFETIADGSYPVSRPLFFYVKKAHVGVIPGIKEYMSEFISTKSMGQEGYLAERGLIPLPKAEYAKVVGDANNLTAMK
;
A
#
# COMPACT_ATOMS: atom_id res chain seq x y z
N ASP A 1 14.23 -21.68 7.32
CA ASP A 1 13.55 -21.03 8.45
C ASP A 1 12.24 -20.43 7.98
N LYS A 2 11.14 -20.62 8.71
CA LYS A 2 9.84 -20.03 8.38
C LYS A 2 9.46 -19.07 9.50
N ILE A 3 9.30 -17.79 9.18
CA ILE A 3 8.75 -16.80 10.11
C ILE A 3 7.32 -17.23 10.43
N LYS A 4 7.00 -17.40 11.72
CA LYS A 4 5.64 -17.67 12.20
C LYS A 4 5.10 -16.39 12.82
N GLY A 5 3.90 -15.98 12.39
CA GLY A 5 3.19 -14.87 13.01
C GLY A 5 2.89 -15.17 14.48
N ALA A 6 3.18 -14.22 15.36
CA ALA A 6 2.84 -14.32 16.78
C ALA A 6 1.49 -13.66 17.03
N LYS A 7 0.68 -14.21 17.94
CA LYS A 7 -0.48 -13.48 18.45
C LYS A 7 0.01 -12.38 19.39
N VAL A 8 -0.57 -11.20 19.25
CA VAL A 8 -0.31 -10.05 20.13
C VAL A 8 -1.65 -9.61 20.69
N GLU A 9 -1.75 -9.52 22.02
CA GLU A 9 -3.01 -9.18 22.71
C GLU A 9 -4.19 -10.10 22.32
N ASN A 10 -3.90 -11.39 22.07
CA ASN A 10 -4.84 -12.40 21.55
C ASN A 10 -5.33 -12.20 20.11
N VAL A 11 -4.84 -11.17 19.41
CA VAL A 11 -5.12 -10.94 17.98
C VAL A 11 -4.04 -11.62 17.14
N ALA A 12 -4.46 -12.42 16.16
CA ALA A 12 -3.56 -13.07 15.20
C ALA A 12 -3.23 -12.12 14.03
N PRO A 13 -2.07 -12.24 13.37
CA PRO A 13 -1.71 -11.41 12.21
C PRO A 13 -2.41 -11.89 10.93
N GLU A 14 -3.74 -11.81 10.90
CA GLU A 14 -4.56 -12.16 9.74
C GLU A 14 -4.79 -10.94 8.84
N PHE A 15 -5.11 -11.17 7.56
CA PHE A 15 -5.38 -10.11 6.60
C PHE A 15 -6.42 -9.10 7.13
N GLU A 16 -7.54 -9.61 7.66
CA GLU A 16 -8.63 -8.79 8.18
C GLU A 16 -8.17 -7.94 9.37
N THR A 17 -7.49 -8.55 10.34
CA THR A 17 -7.02 -7.87 11.55
C THR A 17 -5.92 -6.84 11.29
N ILE A 18 -5.17 -6.99 10.19
CA ILE A 18 -4.16 -6.01 9.80
C ILE A 18 -4.79 -4.89 8.97
N ALA A 19 -5.70 -5.24 8.07
CA ALA A 19 -6.41 -4.26 7.24
C ALA A 19 -7.34 -3.34 8.06
N ASP A 20 -7.93 -3.84 9.15
CA ASP A 20 -8.76 -3.04 10.07
C ASP A 20 -7.97 -2.36 11.20
N GLY A 21 -6.65 -2.64 11.30
CA GLY A 21 -5.75 -2.07 12.30
C GLY A 21 -5.84 -2.69 13.70
N SER A 22 -6.64 -3.74 13.91
CA SER A 22 -6.76 -4.42 15.20
C SER A 22 -5.53 -5.24 15.59
N TYR A 23 -4.69 -5.62 14.62
CA TYR A 23 -3.38 -6.22 14.88
C TYR A 23 -2.34 -5.11 15.16
N PRO A 24 -1.94 -4.92 16.43
CA PRO A 24 -1.29 -3.69 16.89
C PRO A 24 0.15 -3.50 16.38
N VAL A 25 0.75 -4.55 15.82
CA VAL A 25 2.13 -4.51 15.29
C VAL A 25 2.16 -4.19 13.79
N SER A 26 1.01 -4.17 13.12
CA SER A 26 0.94 -3.73 11.73
C SER A 26 1.27 -2.25 11.60
N ARG A 27 1.95 -1.87 10.52
CA ARG A 27 2.32 -0.49 10.24
C ARG A 27 2.01 -0.14 8.78
N PRO A 28 1.32 0.97 8.53
CA PRO A 28 1.11 1.44 7.17
C PRO A 28 2.45 1.87 6.55
N LEU A 29 2.65 1.51 5.28
CA LEU A 29 3.76 2.01 4.48
C LEU A 29 3.26 3.14 3.59
N PHE A 30 3.98 4.26 3.61
CA PHE A 30 3.66 5.43 2.81
C PHE A 30 4.66 5.60 1.67
N PHE A 31 4.15 5.85 0.47
CA PHE A 31 4.94 6.18 -0.71
C PHE A 31 4.74 7.67 -1.05
N TYR A 32 5.80 8.46 -0.92
CA TYR A 32 5.74 9.91 -1.10
C TYR A 32 6.28 10.34 -2.47
N VAL A 33 5.49 11.11 -3.20
CA VAL A 33 5.89 11.72 -4.47
C VAL A 33 5.73 13.23 -4.37
N LYS A 34 6.78 13.99 -4.70
CA LYS A 34 6.69 15.44 -4.82
C LYS A 34 5.99 15.78 -6.13
N LYS A 35 4.85 16.48 -6.07
CA LYS A 35 4.12 16.96 -7.26
C LYS A 35 5.01 17.73 -8.23
N ALA A 36 5.92 18.55 -7.71
CA ALA A 36 6.86 19.33 -8.52
C ALA A 36 7.84 18.48 -9.36
N HIS A 37 7.99 17.19 -9.06
CA HIS A 37 8.87 16.29 -9.82
C HIS A 37 8.17 15.57 -10.97
N VAL A 38 6.83 15.52 -10.95
CA VAL A 38 6.05 14.83 -11.98
C VAL A 38 6.13 15.63 -13.28
N GLY A 39 6.65 15.03 -14.35
CA GLY A 39 6.87 15.69 -15.64
C GLY A 39 8.17 16.49 -15.75
N VAL A 40 8.95 16.60 -14.66
CA VAL A 40 10.27 17.24 -14.63
C VAL A 40 11.37 16.18 -14.53
N ILE A 41 11.22 15.24 -13.61
CA ILE A 41 12.16 14.12 -13.44
C ILE A 41 11.66 12.95 -14.29
N PRO A 42 12.45 12.47 -15.27
CA PRO A 42 12.09 11.31 -16.07
C PRO A 42 11.81 10.08 -15.19
N GLY A 43 10.74 9.34 -15.49
CA GLY A 43 10.42 8.08 -14.82
C GLY A 43 9.57 8.20 -13.56
N ILE A 44 9.41 9.39 -12.96
CA ILE A 44 8.60 9.54 -11.73
C ILE A 44 7.13 9.23 -11.98
N LYS A 45 6.58 9.69 -13.11
CA LYS A 45 5.16 9.45 -13.43
C LYS A 45 4.92 7.96 -13.69
N GLU A 46 5.83 7.33 -14.42
CA GLU A 46 5.80 5.92 -14.76
C GLU A 46 5.92 5.06 -13.50
N TYR A 47 6.86 5.37 -12.62
CA TYR A 47 7.05 4.66 -11.37
C TYR A 47 5.85 4.79 -10.42
N MET A 48 5.30 6.00 -10.30
CA MET A 48 4.07 6.22 -9.54
C MET A 48 2.90 5.41 -10.10
N SER A 49 2.74 5.40 -11.43
CA SER A 49 1.67 4.67 -12.13
C SER A 49 1.80 3.15 -11.97
N GLU A 50 3.03 2.64 -12.02
CA GLU A 50 3.33 1.23 -11.78
C GLU A 50 3.03 0.83 -10.33
N PHE A 51 3.44 1.66 -9.37
CA PHE A 51 3.23 1.37 -7.94
C PHE A 51 1.75 1.29 -7.56
N ILE A 52 0.91 2.18 -8.13
CA ILE A 52 -0.54 2.16 -7.88
C ILE A 52 -1.30 1.14 -8.76
N SER A 53 -0.60 0.42 -9.64
CA SER A 53 -1.25 -0.54 -10.55
C SER A 53 -1.83 -1.73 -9.79
N THR A 54 -2.83 -2.38 -10.39
CA THR A 54 -3.41 -3.62 -9.85
C THR A 54 -2.40 -4.76 -9.79
N LYS A 55 -1.39 -4.75 -10.69
CA LYS A 55 -0.30 -5.72 -10.71
C LYS A 55 0.67 -5.55 -9.55
N SER A 56 0.78 -4.33 -9.00
CA SER A 56 1.69 -4.01 -7.91
C SER A 56 1.04 -4.14 -6.54
N MET A 57 0.21 -3.14 -6.16
CA MET A 57 -0.42 -3.04 -4.84
C MET A 57 -1.87 -3.54 -4.80
N GLY A 58 -2.37 -4.09 -5.91
CA GLY A 58 -3.69 -4.72 -5.96
C GLY A 58 -3.77 -5.99 -5.10
N GLN A 59 -4.98 -6.53 -4.96
CA GLN A 59 -5.27 -7.69 -4.10
C GLN A 59 -4.44 -8.94 -4.46
N GLU A 60 -4.18 -9.14 -5.76
CA GLU A 60 -3.36 -10.24 -6.30
C GLU A 60 -2.01 -9.71 -6.85
N GLY A 61 -1.59 -8.53 -6.39
CA GLY A 61 -0.39 -7.87 -6.88
C GLY A 61 0.89 -8.46 -6.30
N TYR A 62 2.01 -8.21 -6.96
CA TYR A 62 3.31 -8.75 -6.58
C TYR A 62 3.84 -8.22 -5.23
N LEU A 63 3.23 -7.16 -4.68
CA LEU A 63 3.54 -6.70 -3.33
C LEU A 63 2.89 -7.59 -2.27
N ALA A 64 1.71 -8.17 -2.56
CA ALA A 64 1.07 -9.14 -1.68
C ALA A 64 1.91 -10.42 -1.55
N GLU A 65 2.45 -10.91 -2.68
CA GLU A 65 3.39 -12.05 -2.69
C GLU A 65 4.67 -11.79 -1.88
N ARG A 66 5.06 -10.51 -1.76
CA ARG A 66 6.23 -10.07 -0.99
C ARG A 66 5.92 -9.76 0.47
N GLY A 67 4.70 -10.06 0.93
CA GLY A 67 4.30 -9.92 2.34
C GLY A 67 3.76 -8.55 2.72
N LEU A 68 3.47 -7.67 1.75
CA LEU A 68 2.64 -6.49 2.02
C LEU A 68 1.17 -6.88 2.04
N ILE A 69 0.37 -6.13 2.79
CA ILE A 69 -1.06 -6.36 2.87
C ILE A 69 -1.75 -5.31 2.00
N PRO A 70 -2.45 -5.73 0.92
CA PRO A 70 -3.22 -4.83 0.06
C PRO A 70 -4.20 -3.96 0.84
N LEU A 71 -4.37 -2.72 0.38
CA LEU A 71 -5.38 -1.83 0.92
C LEU A 71 -6.80 -2.37 0.66
N PRO A 72 -7.77 -2.10 1.56
CA PRO A 72 -9.18 -2.32 1.28
C PRO A 72 -9.61 -1.64 -0.03
N LYS A 73 -10.54 -2.25 -0.77
CA LYS A 73 -10.94 -1.77 -2.11
C LYS A 73 -11.30 -0.28 -2.16
N ALA A 74 -12.01 0.22 -1.15
CA ALA A 74 -12.41 1.62 -1.07
C ALA A 74 -11.21 2.56 -0.89
N GLU A 75 -10.26 2.18 -0.03
CA GLU A 75 -9.04 2.96 0.22
C GLU A 75 -8.09 2.90 -0.98
N TYR A 76 -7.93 1.72 -1.59
CA TYR A 76 -7.16 1.57 -2.83
C TYR A 76 -7.70 2.50 -3.94
N ALA A 77 -9.01 2.50 -4.18
CA ALA A 77 -9.63 3.36 -5.18
C ALA A 77 -9.39 4.85 -4.89
N LYS A 78 -9.46 5.25 -3.61
CA LYS A 78 -9.15 6.61 -3.17
C LYS A 78 -7.69 6.97 -3.45
N VAL A 79 -6.74 6.11 -3.05
CA VAL A 79 -5.29 6.34 -3.25
C VAL A 79 -4.95 6.43 -4.74
N VAL A 80 -5.49 5.55 -5.57
CA VAL A 80 -5.32 5.59 -7.03
C VAL A 80 -5.88 6.90 -7.61
N GLY A 81 -7.07 7.32 -7.17
CA GLY A 81 -7.67 8.59 -7.57
C GLY A 81 -6.81 9.79 -7.17
N ASP A 82 -6.32 9.81 -5.93
CA ASP A 82 -5.46 10.88 -5.41
C ASP A 82 -4.13 10.95 -6.15
N ALA A 83 -3.49 9.81 -6.43
CA ALA A 83 -2.23 9.74 -7.18
C ALA A 83 -2.39 10.21 -8.63
N ASN A 84 -3.46 9.77 -9.32
CA ASN A 84 -3.73 10.19 -10.70
C ASN A 84 -4.04 11.69 -10.80
N ASN A 85 -4.71 12.25 -9.80
CA ASN A 85 -5.04 13.68 -9.74
C ASN A 85 -3.92 14.55 -9.13
N LEU A 86 -2.82 13.93 -8.67
CA LEU A 86 -1.74 14.59 -7.93
C LEU A 86 -2.29 15.43 -6.76
N THR A 87 -3.24 14.86 -6.04
CA THR A 87 -3.85 15.44 -4.84
C THR A 87 -2.82 15.46 -3.71
N ALA A 88 -2.61 16.62 -3.10
CA ALA A 88 -1.69 16.73 -1.97
C ALA A 88 -2.24 15.97 -0.76
N MET A 89 -1.39 15.15 -0.15
CA MET A 89 -1.69 14.54 1.15
C MET A 89 -1.81 15.67 2.19
N LYS A 90 -2.91 15.67 2.95
CA LYS A 90 -3.16 16.65 4.02
C LYS A 90 -2.55 16.19 5.33
#